data_AF-A0A1A7XIT3-F1
#
_entry.id   AF-A0A1A7XIT3-F1
#
_cell.length_a   1.000
_cell.length_b   1.000
_cell.length_c   1.000
_cell.angle_alpha   90.00
_cell.angle_beta   90.00
_cell.angle_gamma   90.00
#
_symmetry.space_group_name_H-M   'P 1'
#
loop_
_entity.id
_entity.type
_entity.pdbx_description
1 polymer ?
#
loop_
_entity_poly.entity_id
_entity_poly.type
_entity_poly.pdbx_seq_one_letter_code
_entity_poly.pdbx_strand_id
1 'polypeptide(L)'
;MADNIMSKAATMEIPINSNGDTGSLPEDDSLEQDLQQVMVSGPNLNETSIVSGGYGGPAGGIIPTSTIKGSLNHNNGSTEEVSRGVAVEKLDSVKKWGINTYKCTKQMFSEKFGRGSRTVDLELEAQIDVLRDTKSKYENILRLATALITHFQNMVQTQQALGDTFTDLSQKSPELQDEFGYNAETQKLLCKNGESLLGAINFFVS
;
A
#
# COMPACT_ATOMS: atom_id res chain seq x y z
N MET A 1 -7.10 19.93 -19.69
CA MET A 1 -5.96 19.03 -19.96
C MET A 1 -5.66 18.33 -18.65
N ALA A 2 -6.13 17.09 -18.50
CA ALA A 2 -5.90 16.27 -17.31
C ALA A 2 -5.15 15.03 -17.79
N ASP A 3 -3.85 15.00 -17.52
CA ASP A 3 -2.99 13.87 -17.83
C ASP A 3 -3.27 12.74 -16.83
N ASN A 4 -3.78 11.63 -17.36
CA ASN A 4 -4.09 10.42 -16.61
C ASN A 4 -2.79 9.61 -16.45
N ILE A 5 -2.10 9.81 -15.32
CA ILE A 5 -1.01 8.93 -14.87
C ILE A 5 -1.66 7.63 -14.39
N MET A 6 -1.83 6.67 -15.30
CA MET A 6 -2.25 5.32 -14.94
C MET A 6 -1.01 4.44 -14.77
N SER A 7 -0.76 4.11 -13.51
CA SER A 7 0.31 3.27 -13.00
C SER A 7 0.58 2.04 -13.86
N LYS A 8 1.82 1.91 -14.35
CA LYS A 8 2.40 0.60 -14.63
C LYS A 8 2.37 -0.18 -13.32
N ALA A 9 1.51 -1.19 -13.21
CA ALA A 9 1.62 -2.17 -12.14
C ALA A 9 2.98 -2.88 -12.33
N ALA A 10 3.98 -2.43 -11.58
CA ALA A 10 5.22 -3.17 -11.43
C ALA A 10 4.86 -4.43 -10.62
N THR A 11 4.70 -5.55 -11.31
CA THR A 11 4.77 -6.86 -10.67
C THR A 11 6.19 -6.99 -10.13
N MET A 12 6.40 -6.68 -8.85
CA MET A 12 7.61 -7.10 -8.13
C MET A 12 7.59 -8.63 -8.10
N GLU A 13 8.38 -9.26 -8.97
CA GLU A 13 8.60 -10.70 -8.92
C GLU A 13 9.47 -10.99 -7.69
N ILE A 14 8.85 -11.53 -6.64
CA ILE A 14 9.58 -12.10 -5.52
C ILE A 14 10.25 -13.37 -6.05
N PRO A 15 11.58 -13.47 -6.07
CA PRO A 15 12.26 -14.66 -6.57
C PRO A 15 11.86 -15.87 -5.73
N ILE A 16 11.36 -16.91 -6.39
CA ILE A 16 11.06 -18.20 -5.77
C ILE A 16 12.39 -18.83 -5.38
N ASN A 17 12.80 -18.67 -4.13
CA ASN A 17 13.96 -19.36 -3.60
C ASN A 17 13.56 -20.78 -3.19
N SER A 18 14.12 -21.77 -3.90
CA SER A 18 14.12 -23.16 -3.45
C SER A 18 15.09 -23.30 -2.27
N ASN A 19 14.80 -22.65 -1.15
CA ASN A 19 15.61 -22.74 0.07
C ASN A 19 15.01 -23.76 1.04
N GLY A 20 14.86 -24.99 0.56
CA GLY A 20 14.70 -26.18 1.37
C GLY A 20 15.70 -27.20 0.86
N ASP A 21 16.55 -27.70 1.75
CA ASP A 21 17.47 -28.82 1.51
C ASP A 21 16.71 -29.98 0.83
N THR A 22 16.87 -30.13 -0.49
CA THR A 22 16.34 -31.24 -1.29
C THR A 22 17.32 -32.42 -1.31
N GLY A 23 18.10 -32.61 -0.25
CA GLY A 23 18.75 -33.88 0.00
C GLY A 23 17.72 -34.99 0.14
N SER A 24 17.37 -35.65 -0.97
CA SER A 24 16.67 -36.94 -1.13
C SER A 24 15.26 -37.00 -1.74
N LEU A 25 14.80 -36.03 -2.55
CA LEU A 25 13.64 -36.26 -3.42
C LEU A 25 13.99 -36.01 -4.89
N PRO A 26 13.71 -36.98 -5.79
CA PRO A 26 14.03 -36.84 -7.21
C PRO A 26 13.34 -35.60 -7.77
N GLU A 27 14.16 -34.72 -8.35
CA GLU A 27 13.79 -33.49 -9.03
C GLU A 27 12.55 -33.73 -9.91
N ASP A 28 11.45 -33.04 -9.58
CA ASP A 28 10.18 -33.10 -10.32
C ASP A 28 10.23 -32.25 -11.61
N ASP A 29 11.43 -32.15 -12.20
CA ASP A 29 11.68 -31.56 -13.52
C ASP A 29 10.91 -32.34 -14.60
N SER A 30 10.65 -33.63 -14.38
CA SER A 30 9.91 -34.46 -15.32
C SER A 30 8.47 -33.97 -15.53
N LEU A 31 7.77 -33.49 -14.49
CA LEU A 31 6.40 -32.99 -14.66
C LEU A 31 6.37 -31.59 -15.26
N GLU A 32 7.35 -30.74 -14.97
CA GLU A 32 7.47 -29.44 -15.61
C GLU A 32 7.83 -29.59 -17.10
N GLN A 33 8.72 -30.52 -17.42
CA GLN A 33 9.13 -30.86 -18.77
C GLN A 33 7.98 -31.55 -19.53
N ASP A 34 7.20 -32.41 -18.89
CA ASP A 34 6.01 -33.06 -19.46
C ASP A 34 4.89 -32.04 -19.74
N LEU A 35 4.64 -31.08 -18.84
CA LEU A 35 3.69 -30.00 -19.09
C LEU A 35 4.18 -29.06 -20.21
N GLN A 36 5.47 -28.74 -20.25
CA GLN A 36 6.07 -27.98 -21.35
C GLN A 36 5.95 -28.74 -22.68
N GLN A 37 6.11 -30.07 -22.68
CA GLN A 37 6.07 -30.95 -23.85
C GLN A 37 4.64 -31.19 -24.36
N VAL A 38 3.67 -31.38 -23.47
CA VAL A 38 2.23 -31.42 -23.78
C VAL A 38 1.79 -30.08 -24.38
N MET A 39 2.34 -28.96 -23.90
CA MET A 39 2.06 -27.63 -24.44
C MET A 39 2.93 -27.24 -25.64
N VAL A 40 3.97 -28.00 -26.01
CA VAL A 40 4.66 -27.90 -27.32
C VAL A 40 3.85 -28.65 -28.38
N SER A 41 3.16 -29.71 -27.97
CA SER A 41 2.29 -30.54 -28.81
C SER A 41 0.88 -29.95 -28.97
N GLY A 42 0.79 -28.62 -29.18
CA GLY A 42 -0.46 -27.98 -29.58
C GLY A 42 -0.93 -28.52 -30.93
N PRO A 43 -2.24 -28.59 -31.20
CA PRO A 43 -2.75 -29.08 -32.48
C PRO A 43 -2.11 -28.33 -33.64
N ASN A 44 -1.60 -29.08 -34.62
CA ASN A 44 -1.06 -28.53 -35.86
C ASN A 44 -2.22 -27.89 -36.64
N LEU A 45 -2.27 -26.56 -36.71
CA LEU A 45 -3.33 -25.81 -37.40
C LEU A 45 -3.10 -25.72 -38.92
N ASN A 46 -2.43 -26.69 -39.53
CA ASN A 46 -2.26 -26.72 -40.99
C ASN A 46 -3.58 -26.97 -41.74
N GLU A 47 -4.59 -27.54 -41.07
CA GLU A 47 -5.94 -27.69 -41.61
C GLU A 47 -6.99 -27.38 -40.55
N THR A 48 -7.33 -26.11 -40.36
CA THR A 48 -8.56 -25.77 -39.63
C THR A 48 -9.29 -24.67 -40.38
N SER A 49 -10.23 -25.09 -41.22
CA SER A 49 -11.29 -24.22 -41.73
C SER A 49 -12.04 -23.64 -40.54
N ILE A 50 -11.90 -22.35 -40.29
CA ILE A 50 -12.66 -21.64 -39.27
C ILE A 50 -14.09 -21.49 -39.78
N VAL A 51 -15.00 -22.38 -39.36
CA VAL A 51 -16.43 -22.12 -39.52
C VAL A 51 -16.86 -21.17 -38.41
N SER A 52 -17.22 -19.94 -38.79
CA SER A 52 -17.77 -18.94 -37.87
C SER A 52 -19.15 -19.40 -37.39
N GLY A 53 -19.20 -20.01 -36.21
CA GLY A 53 -20.43 -20.34 -35.51
C GLY A 53 -20.61 -19.40 -34.33
N GLY A 54 -21.37 -18.32 -34.53
CA GLY A 54 -21.74 -17.40 -33.46
C GLY A 54 -23.06 -17.80 -32.81
N TYR A 55 -23.05 -18.12 -31.50
CA TYR A 55 -24.14 -18.06 -30.51
C TYR A 55 -23.46 -18.37 -29.15
N GLY A 56 -23.67 -17.78 -27.98
CA GLY A 56 -24.45 -16.67 -27.41
C GLY A 56 -24.11 -16.70 -25.89
N GLY A 57 -23.92 -15.55 -25.23
CA GLY A 57 -23.43 -15.42 -23.84
C GLY A 57 -24.39 -15.91 -22.74
N PRO A 58 -24.12 -15.68 -21.42
CA PRO A 58 -23.62 -14.41 -20.88
C PRO A 58 -22.59 -14.46 -19.71
N ALA A 59 -22.10 -13.27 -19.38
CA ALA A 59 -21.55 -12.78 -18.10
C ALA A 59 -20.04 -12.95 -17.81
N GLY A 60 -19.33 -11.82 -17.90
CA GLY A 60 -18.17 -11.53 -17.05
C GLY A 60 -16.85 -11.30 -17.78
N GLY A 61 -16.68 -10.12 -18.41
CA GLY A 61 -15.36 -9.69 -18.90
C GLY A 61 -15.41 -8.82 -20.15
N ILE A 62 -16.02 -7.64 -20.06
CA ILE A 62 -15.98 -6.65 -21.13
C ILE A 62 -14.57 -6.03 -21.25
N ILE A 63 -13.84 -6.37 -22.30
CA ILE A 63 -12.79 -5.49 -22.84
C ILE A 63 -13.46 -4.59 -23.88
N PRO A 64 -13.33 -3.25 -23.79
CA PRO A 64 -14.00 -2.34 -24.72
C PRO A 64 -13.39 -2.50 -26.11
N THR A 65 -14.19 -3.02 -27.06
CA THR A 65 -13.85 -2.96 -28.48
C THR A 65 -14.26 -1.56 -28.96
N SER A 66 -13.28 -0.71 -29.26
CA SER A 66 -13.55 0.57 -29.89
C SER A 66 -14.12 0.35 -31.29
N THR A 67 -15.27 0.96 -31.55
CA THR A 67 -15.93 1.02 -32.87
C THR A 67 -15.05 1.80 -33.85
N ILE A 68 -14.42 1.10 -34.81
CA ILE A 68 -13.83 1.75 -35.99
C ILE A 68 -14.88 1.75 -37.09
N LYS A 69 -15.54 2.90 -37.24
CA LYS A 69 -16.36 3.27 -38.38
C LYS A 69 -15.47 3.25 -39.63
N GLY A 70 -15.92 2.53 -40.66
CA GLY A 70 -15.13 2.24 -41.85
C GLY A 70 -14.63 3.48 -42.60
N SER A 71 -13.40 3.36 -43.12
CA SER A 71 -12.98 4.05 -44.33
C SER A 71 -12.38 3.00 -45.25
N LEU A 72 -13.03 2.84 -46.40
CA LEU A 72 -12.68 1.92 -47.47
C LEU A 72 -11.33 2.36 -48.06
N ASN A 73 -10.27 1.58 -47.91
CA ASN A 73 -9.15 1.62 -48.85
C ASN A 73 -8.51 0.24 -48.99
N HIS A 74 -8.49 -0.18 -50.24
CA HIS A 74 -8.08 -1.46 -50.77
C HIS A 74 -6.55 -1.61 -50.72
N ASN A 75 -6.05 -2.63 -50.03
CA ASN A 75 -4.82 -3.34 -50.39
C ASN A 75 -4.76 -4.69 -49.66
N ASN A 76 -5.17 -5.76 -50.35
CA ASN A 76 -5.09 -7.15 -49.88
C ASN A 76 -3.67 -7.68 -50.15
N GLY A 77 -2.91 -7.99 -49.10
CA GLY A 77 -1.64 -8.68 -49.27
C GLY A 77 -0.75 -8.87 -48.04
N SER A 78 -1.11 -8.36 -46.85
CA SER A 78 -0.22 -8.44 -45.67
C SER A 78 -0.94 -8.65 -44.33
N THR A 79 -2.19 -9.13 -44.35
CA THR A 79 -3.03 -9.20 -43.14
C THR A 79 -3.02 -10.58 -42.46
N GLU A 80 -2.77 -11.65 -43.20
CA GLU A 80 -2.85 -13.04 -42.70
C GLU A 80 -1.59 -13.48 -41.96
N GLU A 81 -0.40 -13.15 -42.47
CA GLU A 81 0.89 -13.43 -41.81
C GLU A 81 1.01 -12.69 -40.47
N VAL A 82 0.57 -11.42 -40.43
CA VAL A 82 0.54 -10.62 -39.19
C VAL A 82 -0.46 -11.21 -38.20
N SER A 83 -1.63 -11.65 -38.66
CA SER A 83 -2.64 -12.27 -37.79
C SER A 83 -2.22 -13.64 -37.26
N ARG A 84 -1.45 -14.42 -38.03
CA ARG A 84 -0.89 -15.72 -37.63
C ARG A 84 0.25 -15.55 -36.62
N GLY A 85 1.13 -14.57 -36.82
CA GLY A 85 2.13 -14.17 -35.82
C GLY A 85 1.49 -13.76 -34.49
N VAL A 86 0.43 -12.94 -34.55
CA VAL A 86 -0.32 -12.52 -33.35
C VAL A 86 -1.00 -13.70 -32.65
N ALA A 87 -1.52 -14.69 -33.38
CA ALA A 87 -2.15 -15.87 -32.77
C ALA A 87 -1.13 -16.77 -32.05
N VAL A 88 0.08 -16.91 -32.61
CA VAL A 88 1.18 -17.66 -32.00
C VAL A 88 1.69 -16.95 -30.75
N GLU A 89 1.90 -15.63 -30.80
CA GLU A 89 2.31 -14.83 -29.63
C GLU A 89 1.29 -14.90 -28.49
N LYS A 90 0.00 -14.90 -28.81
CA LYS A 90 -1.08 -15.09 -27.83
C LYS A 90 -1.06 -16.49 -27.22
N LEU A 91 -0.81 -17.53 -28.01
CA LEU A 91 -0.67 -18.90 -27.52
C LEU A 91 0.52 -19.04 -26.57
N ASP A 92 1.67 -18.45 -26.90
CA ASP A 92 2.85 -18.45 -26.04
C ASP A 92 2.61 -17.68 -24.73
N SER A 93 1.86 -16.59 -24.79
CA SER A 93 1.45 -15.83 -23.61
C SER A 93 0.56 -16.67 -22.68
N VAL A 94 -0.42 -17.41 -23.24
CA VAL A 94 -1.27 -18.33 -22.48
C VAL A 94 -0.45 -19.46 -21.89
N LYS A 95 0.51 -20.01 -22.66
CA LYS A 95 1.40 -21.08 -22.18
C LYS A 95 2.25 -20.62 -21.00
N LYS A 96 2.91 -19.47 -21.12
CA LYS A 96 3.72 -18.87 -20.05
C LYS A 96 2.88 -18.59 -18.80
N TRP A 97 1.69 -18.03 -18.97
CA TRP A 97 0.75 -17.81 -17.88
C TRP A 97 0.34 -19.12 -17.19
N GLY A 98 0.02 -20.17 -17.96
CA GLY A 98 -0.37 -21.48 -17.44
C GLY A 98 0.73 -22.13 -16.60
N ILE A 99 1.98 -22.11 -17.08
CA ILE A 99 3.14 -22.64 -16.36
C ILE A 99 3.36 -21.86 -15.06
N ASN A 100 3.37 -20.52 -15.11
CA ASN A 100 3.56 -19.70 -13.91
C ASN A 100 2.46 -19.92 -12.87
N THR A 101 1.21 -20.02 -13.32
CA THR A 101 0.06 -20.29 -12.44
C THR A 101 0.18 -21.64 -11.75
N TYR A 102 0.59 -22.68 -12.49
CA TYR A 102 0.84 -24.00 -11.92
C TYR A 102 1.95 -23.95 -10.86
N LYS A 103 3.08 -23.29 -11.15
CA LYS A 103 4.19 -23.15 -10.20
C LYS A 103 3.77 -22.48 -8.90
N CYS A 104 3.08 -21.33 -8.97
CA CYS A 104 2.56 -20.64 -7.79
C CYS A 104 1.57 -21.51 -7.01
N THR A 105 0.70 -22.25 -7.71
CA THR A 105 -0.27 -23.16 -7.09
C THR A 105 0.42 -24.30 -6.36
N LYS A 106 1.41 -24.94 -7.00
CA LYS A 106 2.22 -26.02 -6.42
C LYS A 106 2.96 -25.53 -5.17
N GLN A 107 3.60 -24.36 -5.23
CA GLN A 107 4.28 -23.75 -4.09
C GLN A 107 3.33 -23.49 -2.92
N MET A 108 2.15 -22.91 -3.18
CA MET A 108 1.14 -22.68 -2.15
C MET A 108 0.69 -23.98 -1.47
N PHE A 109 0.51 -25.05 -2.22
CA PHE A 109 0.17 -26.36 -1.65
C PHE A 109 1.33 -26.96 -0.86
N SER A 110 2.55 -26.91 -1.40
CA SER A 110 3.76 -27.39 -0.71
C SER A 110 3.96 -26.70 0.64
N GLU A 111 3.76 -25.38 0.72
CA GLU A 111 3.82 -24.63 1.98
C GLU A 111 2.73 -25.06 2.97
N LYS A 112 1.48 -25.15 2.52
CA LYS A 112 0.35 -25.55 3.38
C LYS A 112 0.49 -26.95 3.95
N PHE A 113 1.09 -27.87 3.20
CA PHE A 113 1.35 -29.24 3.65
C PHE A 113 2.69 -29.41 4.36
N GLY A 114 3.43 -28.32 4.62
CA GLY A 114 4.73 -28.36 5.31
C GLY A 114 5.83 -29.08 4.51
N ARG A 115 5.63 -29.23 3.20
CA ARG A 115 6.58 -29.85 2.26
C ARG A 115 7.49 -28.81 1.57
N GLY A 116 7.34 -27.54 1.91
CA GLY A 116 8.14 -26.42 1.42
C GLY A 116 8.21 -25.28 2.43
N SER A 117 9.26 -24.47 2.32
CA SER A 117 9.45 -23.27 3.14
C SER A 117 8.42 -22.19 2.79
N ARG A 118 7.95 -21.45 3.79
CA ARG A 118 7.05 -20.32 3.58
C ARG A 118 7.71 -19.28 2.70
N THR A 119 7.00 -18.77 1.70
CA THR A 119 7.45 -17.63 0.91
C THR A 119 7.50 -16.37 1.79
N VAL A 120 8.65 -15.71 1.85
CA VAL A 120 8.87 -14.49 2.63
C VAL A 120 9.63 -13.46 1.79
N ASP A 121 9.16 -12.22 1.81
CA ASP A 121 9.89 -11.07 1.28
C ASP A 121 10.61 -10.37 2.43
N LEU A 122 11.91 -10.64 2.55
CA LEU A 122 12.72 -10.12 3.67
C LEU A 122 12.84 -8.59 3.65
N GLU A 123 12.78 -7.96 2.47
CA GLU A 123 12.87 -6.51 2.37
C GLU A 123 11.57 -5.86 2.87
N LEU A 124 10.41 -6.38 2.46
CA LEU A 124 9.13 -5.91 2.97
C LEU A 124 8.97 -6.16 4.47
N GLU A 125 9.40 -7.32 5.00
CA GLU A 125 9.36 -7.58 6.44
C GLU A 125 10.23 -6.59 7.21
N ALA A 126 11.44 -6.28 6.73
CA ALA A 126 12.30 -5.27 7.34
C ALA A 126 11.66 -3.87 7.32
N GLN A 127 11.01 -3.48 6.21
CA GLN A 127 10.28 -2.22 6.12
C GLN A 127 9.08 -2.16 7.09
N ILE A 128 8.35 -3.27 7.25
CA ILE A 128 7.24 -3.38 8.21
C ILE A 128 7.75 -3.20 9.63
N ASP A 129 8.89 -3.79 9.99
CA ASP A 129 9.45 -3.67 11.33
C ASP A 129 9.88 -2.23 11.66
N VAL A 130 10.49 -1.52 10.71
CA VAL A 130 10.80 -0.08 10.85
C VAL A 130 9.52 0.75 11.02
N LEU A 131 8.46 0.41 10.27
CA LEU A 131 7.18 1.10 10.38
C LEU A 131 6.52 0.85 11.74
N ARG A 132 6.58 -0.38 12.27
CA ARG A 132 6.08 -0.74 13.60
C ARG A 132 6.81 0.01 14.70
N ASP A 133 8.14 0.10 14.63
CA ASP A 133 8.95 0.87 15.57
C ASP A 133 8.60 2.37 15.51
N THR A 134 8.46 2.92 14.30
CA THR A 134 8.06 4.32 14.09
C THR A 134 6.67 4.60 14.67
N LYS A 135 5.69 3.70 14.46
CA LYS A 135 4.37 3.77 15.07
C LYS A 135 4.46 3.81 16.59
N SER A 136 5.22 2.90 17.20
CA SER A 136 5.42 2.84 18.65
C SER A 136 6.01 4.16 19.21
N LYS A 137 6.98 4.75 18.51
CA LYS A 137 7.55 6.06 18.87
C LYS A 137 6.50 7.17 18.84
N TYR A 138 5.66 7.23 17.79
CA TYR A 138 4.60 8.23 17.70
C TYR A 138 3.51 8.03 18.75
N GLU A 139 3.14 6.79 19.09
CA GLU A 139 2.22 6.50 20.20
C GLU A 139 2.76 7.01 21.54
N ASN A 140 4.08 6.87 21.78
CA ASN A 140 4.70 7.41 22.99
C ASN A 140 4.72 8.94 22.99
N ILE A 141 5.01 9.58 21.85
CA ILE A 141 4.94 11.05 21.72
C ILE A 141 3.52 11.53 22.00
N LEU A 142 2.51 10.87 21.43
CA LEU A 142 1.10 11.20 21.66
C LEU A 142 0.76 11.11 23.14
N ARG A 143 1.14 10.02 23.81
CA ARG A 143 0.94 9.83 25.25
C ARG A 143 1.59 10.95 26.09
N LEU A 144 2.82 11.33 25.75
CA LEU A 144 3.54 12.41 26.43
C LEU A 144 2.89 13.77 26.19
N ALA A 145 2.43 14.04 24.97
CA ALA A 145 1.71 15.27 24.64
C ALA A 145 0.38 15.38 25.40
N THR A 146 -0.38 14.29 25.51
CA THR A 146 -1.60 14.25 26.34
C THR A 146 -1.30 14.49 27.82
N ALA A 147 -0.21 13.93 28.35
CA ALA A 147 0.22 14.22 29.71
C ALA A 147 0.61 15.69 29.89
N LEU A 148 1.32 16.27 28.91
CA LEU A 148 1.69 17.68 28.90
C LEU A 148 0.45 18.57 28.92
N ILE A 149 -0.59 18.28 28.13
CA ILE A 149 -1.86 19.02 28.13
C ILE A 149 -2.42 19.11 29.56
N THR A 150 -2.53 17.97 30.25
CA THR A 150 -3.06 17.91 31.62
C THR A 150 -2.20 18.73 32.60
N HIS A 151 -0.88 18.58 32.56
CA HIS A 151 0.01 19.33 33.45
C HIS A 151 -0.03 20.84 33.16
N PHE A 152 -0.09 21.20 31.88
CA PHE A 152 -0.12 22.59 31.44
C PHE A 152 -1.45 23.27 31.81
N GLN A 153 -2.57 22.55 31.71
CA GLN A 153 -3.87 23.01 32.23
C GLN A 153 -3.79 23.35 33.73
N ASN A 154 -3.25 22.45 34.54
CA ASN A 154 -3.11 22.67 35.98
C ASN A 154 -2.19 23.87 36.28
N MET A 155 -1.12 24.02 35.50
CA MET A 155 -0.21 25.16 35.64
C MET A 155 -0.93 26.50 35.33
N VAL A 156 -1.67 26.58 34.22
CA VAL A 156 -2.43 27.78 33.83
C VAL A 156 -3.49 28.13 34.88
N GLN A 157 -4.20 27.14 35.43
CA GLN A 157 -5.14 27.36 36.53
C GLN A 157 -4.45 27.91 37.79
N THR A 158 -3.25 27.42 38.10
CA THR A 158 -2.46 27.91 39.23
C THR A 158 -1.97 29.34 39.00
N GLN A 159 -1.55 29.68 37.78
CA GLN A 159 -1.19 31.05 37.39
C GLN A 159 -2.37 32.00 37.57
N GLN A 160 -3.59 31.56 37.22
CA GLN A 160 -4.79 32.36 37.42
C GLN A 160 -5.04 32.66 38.90
N ALA A 161 -5.04 31.62 39.74
CA ALA A 161 -5.23 31.78 41.18
C ALA A 161 -4.14 32.66 41.83
N LEU A 162 -2.89 32.53 41.36
CA LEU A 162 -1.77 33.35 41.83
C LEU A 162 -1.91 34.82 41.39
N GLY A 163 -2.36 35.06 40.16
CA GLY A 163 -2.66 36.41 39.65
C GLY A 163 -3.78 37.10 40.44
N ASP A 164 -4.82 36.36 40.80
CA ASP A 164 -5.92 36.86 41.64
C ASP A 164 -5.42 37.20 43.05
N THR A 165 -4.57 36.33 43.63
CA THR A 165 -3.95 36.55 44.95
C THR A 165 -3.05 37.79 44.95
N PHE A 166 -2.23 37.98 43.90
CA PHE A 166 -1.42 39.18 43.76
C PHE A 166 -2.24 40.45 43.55
N THR A 167 -3.38 40.36 42.84
CA THR A 167 -4.30 41.48 42.69
C THR A 167 -4.87 41.91 44.05
N ASP A 168 -5.27 40.94 44.89
CA ASP A 168 -5.78 41.20 46.25
C ASP A 168 -4.71 41.80 47.17
N LEU A 169 -3.48 41.25 47.13
CA LEU A 169 -2.34 41.78 47.88
C LEU A 169 -1.99 43.22 47.48
N SER A 170 -1.99 43.52 46.18
CA SER A 170 -1.73 44.88 45.66
C SER A 170 -2.71 45.90 46.24
N GLN A 171 -3.99 45.54 46.40
CA GLN A 171 -5.02 46.42 46.96
C GLN A 171 -4.90 46.59 48.49
N LYS A 172 -4.42 45.54 49.19
CA LYS A 172 -4.34 45.51 50.66
C LYS A 172 -3.01 46.01 51.21
N SER A 173 -1.97 46.10 50.39
CA SER A 173 -0.62 46.49 50.79
C SER A 173 -0.13 47.69 49.97
N PRO A 174 -0.53 48.94 50.32
CA PRO A 174 -0.15 50.15 49.58
C PRO A 174 1.36 50.34 49.42
N GLU A 175 2.15 49.87 50.38
CA GLU A 175 3.62 49.95 50.37
C GLU A 175 4.28 49.04 49.32
N LEU A 176 3.56 48.02 48.84
CA LEU A 176 4.03 47.03 47.85
C LEU A 176 3.06 46.94 46.65
N GLN A 177 2.25 47.97 46.46
CA GLN A 177 1.15 47.96 45.49
C GLN A 177 1.67 47.73 44.07
N ASP A 178 2.75 48.40 43.70
CA ASP A 178 3.33 48.36 42.36
C ASP A 178 3.95 46.99 42.06
N GLU A 179 4.66 46.39 43.02
CA GLU A 179 5.31 45.09 42.88
C GLU A 179 4.27 43.96 42.75
N PHE A 180 3.25 43.97 43.63
CA PHE A 180 2.17 42.99 43.54
C PHE A 180 1.31 43.21 42.31
N GLY A 181 1.04 44.47 41.92
CA GLY A 181 0.29 44.81 40.72
C GLY A 181 1.00 44.33 39.45
N TYR A 182 2.30 44.58 39.34
CA TYR A 182 3.12 44.11 38.23
C TYR A 182 3.14 42.57 38.13
N ASN A 183 3.29 41.88 39.26
CA ASN A 183 3.25 40.41 39.31
C ASN A 183 1.88 39.85 38.94
N ALA A 184 0.79 40.50 39.37
CA ALA A 184 -0.57 40.11 39.01
C ALA A 184 -0.79 40.18 37.48
N GLU A 185 -0.40 41.29 36.86
CA GLU A 185 -0.54 41.48 35.41
C GLU A 185 0.35 40.51 34.63
N THR A 186 1.55 40.22 35.13
CA THR A 186 2.42 39.19 34.54
C THR A 186 1.75 37.82 34.54
N GLN A 187 1.12 37.40 35.65
CA GLN A 187 0.42 36.11 35.71
C GLN A 187 -0.79 36.06 34.79
N LYS A 188 -1.60 37.13 34.73
CA LYS A 188 -2.75 37.21 33.80
C LYS A 188 -2.30 37.09 32.33
N LEU A 189 -1.19 37.74 31.97
CA LEU A 189 -0.62 37.64 30.62
C LEU A 189 -0.15 36.20 30.32
N LEU A 190 0.51 35.56 31.27
CA LEU A 190 0.93 34.16 31.14
C LEU A 190 -0.27 33.21 30.98
N CYS A 191 -1.37 33.42 31.74
CA CYS A 191 -2.60 32.65 31.56
C CYS A 191 -3.16 32.77 30.14
N LYS A 192 -3.31 33.99 29.64
CA LYS A 192 -3.84 34.25 28.28
C LYS A 192 -3.00 33.59 27.19
N ASN A 193 -1.68 33.68 27.30
CA ASN A 193 -0.76 33.01 26.37
C ASN A 193 -0.81 31.49 26.53
N GLY A 194 -0.94 31.02 27.78
CA GLY A 194 -1.10 29.62 28.13
C GLY A 194 -2.34 28.99 27.51
N GLU A 195 -3.49 29.66 27.53
CA GLU A 195 -4.72 29.18 26.88
C GLU A 195 -4.53 29.01 25.36
N SER A 196 -3.85 29.95 24.70
CA SER A 196 -3.55 29.86 23.27
C SER A 196 -2.63 28.68 22.95
N LEU A 197 -1.56 28.51 23.74
CA LEU A 197 -0.65 27.37 23.59
C LEU A 197 -1.35 26.04 23.89
N LEU A 198 -2.21 26.01 24.90
CA LEU A 198 -3.00 24.83 25.23
C LEU A 198 -3.92 24.44 24.07
N GLY A 199 -4.54 25.40 23.39
CA GLY A 199 -5.30 25.16 22.16
C GLY A 199 -4.45 24.54 21.06
N ALA A 200 -3.24 25.04 20.86
CA ALA A 200 -2.30 24.48 19.86
C ALA A 200 -1.86 23.04 20.19
N ILE A 201 -1.57 22.74 21.47
CA ILE A 201 -1.18 21.38 21.88
C ILE A 201 -2.37 20.42 21.78
N ASN A 202 -3.58 20.86 22.15
CA ASN A 202 -4.78 20.04 21.94
C ASN A 202 -5.01 19.74 20.46
N PHE A 203 -4.85 20.72 19.57
CA PHE A 203 -4.93 20.50 18.12
C PHE A 203 -3.85 19.52 17.63
N PHE A 204 -2.63 19.57 18.16
CA PHE A 204 -1.56 18.63 17.83
C PHE A 204 -1.89 17.18 18.17
N VAL A 205 -2.67 16.94 19.23
CA VAL A 205 -3.05 15.59 19.72
C VAL A 205 -4.40 15.11 19.13
N SER A 206 -5.14 15.99 18.44
CA SER A 206 -6.47 15.72 17.88
C SER A 206 -6.44 14.86 16.61
#